data_AF-A0A7C4YJ68-F1
#
_entry.id   AF-A0A7C4YJ68-F1
#
_cell.length_a   1.000
_cell.length_b   1.000
_cell.length_c   1.000
_cell.angle_alpha   90.00
_cell.angle_beta   90.00
_cell.angle_gamma   90.00
#
_symmetry.space_group_name_H-M   'P 1'
#
loop_
_entity.id
_entity.type
_entity.pdbx_description
1 polymer ?
#
loop_
_entity_poly.entity_id
_entity_poly.type
_entity_poly.pdbx_seq_one_letter_code
_entity_poly.pdbx_strand_id
1 'polypeptide(L)'
;ANSELKADAERSLAGPAAAKSNRTPGEWRKLLAETGNAAAGERVFFHPNGPGCYKCHRVESRGYAVGPDLTFIGRSLSREKLIDSILEPSKEIAPMFTTWRILTQDGRERVGTIVGETHDSMVMIADAQGNVAKLHRTAIEERHAVPISIMPDDVANRMTPKEFQDLLAYLESRK
;
A
#
# COMPACT_ATOMS: atom_id res chain seq x y z
N ALA A 1 24.34 -33.46 -9.48
CA ALA A 1 23.67 -33.77 -8.20
C ALA A 1 23.23 -32.52 -7.43
N ASN A 2 23.97 -31.40 -7.42
CA ASN A 2 23.59 -30.18 -6.65
C ASN A 2 22.83 -29.09 -7.44
N SER A 3 22.56 -29.29 -8.74
CA SER A 3 21.86 -28.32 -9.59
C SER A 3 20.34 -28.57 -9.65
N GLU A 4 19.92 -29.83 -9.62
CA GLU A 4 18.50 -30.22 -9.72
C GLU A 4 17.74 -29.94 -8.42
N LEU A 5 18.36 -30.16 -7.26
CA LEU A 5 17.78 -29.83 -5.94
C LEU A 5 17.60 -28.31 -5.71
N LYS A 6 18.39 -27.46 -6.37
CA LYS A 6 18.21 -26.00 -6.32
C LYS A 6 17.09 -25.54 -7.27
N ALA A 7 16.99 -26.15 -8.46
CA ALA A 7 15.94 -25.85 -9.42
C ALA A 7 14.54 -26.23 -8.89
N ASP A 8 14.42 -27.32 -8.14
CA ASP A 8 13.15 -27.74 -7.54
C ASP A 8 12.71 -26.83 -6.37
N ALA A 9 13.66 -26.29 -5.60
CA ALA A 9 13.37 -25.32 -4.53
C ALA A 9 12.87 -23.97 -5.08
N GLU A 10 13.44 -23.49 -6.19
CA GLU A 10 13.03 -22.24 -6.84
C GLU A 10 11.67 -22.41 -7.56
N ARG A 11 11.40 -23.59 -8.11
CA ARG A 11 10.12 -23.91 -8.77
C ARG A 11 8.97 -24.13 -7.78
N SER A 12 9.26 -24.50 -6.53
CA SER A 12 8.27 -24.66 -5.46
C SER A 12 7.88 -23.33 -4.79
N LEU A 13 8.72 -22.29 -4.91
CA LEU A 13 8.47 -20.93 -4.39
C LEU A 13 7.85 -19.98 -5.43
N ALA A 14 7.98 -20.30 -6.72
CA ALA A 14 7.28 -19.63 -7.79
C ALA A 14 5.89 -20.26 -7.99
N GLY A 15 4.96 -19.98 -7.07
CA GLY A 15 3.54 -20.15 -7.34
C GLY A 15 3.16 -19.42 -8.64
N PRO A 16 2.15 -19.88 -9.40
CA PRO A 16 1.78 -19.28 -10.67
C PRO A 16 1.59 -17.78 -10.46
N ALA A 17 2.30 -16.95 -11.24
CA ALA A 17 2.17 -15.50 -11.21
C ALA A 17 0.68 -15.17 -11.19
N ALA A 18 0.19 -14.70 -10.03
CA ALA A 18 -1.23 -14.56 -9.79
C ALA A 18 -1.81 -13.67 -10.89
N ALA A 19 -2.64 -14.24 -11.75
CA ALA A 19 -3.33 -13.49 -12.77
C ALA A 19 -4.06 -12.34 -12.07
N LYS A 20 -3.79 -11.10 -12.51
CA LYS A 20 -4.39 -9.87 -11.99
C LYS A 20 -5.89 -10.07 -11.87
N SER A 21 -6.38 -10.15 -10.64
CA SER A 21 -7.77 -10.49 -10.36
C SER A 21 -8.69 -9.31 -10.70
N ASN A 22 -9.62 -9.43 -11.65
CA ASN A 22 -10.61 -8.37 -11.95
C ASN A 22 -11.87 -8.41 -11.06
N ARG A 23 -11.72 -8.81 -9.79
CA ARG A 23 -12.85 -8.95 -8.85
C ARG A 23 -13.35 -7.59 -8.36
N THR A 24 -14.66 -7.44 -8.28
CA THR A 24 -15.34 -6.33 -7.61
C THR A 24 -15.15 -6.39 -6.09
N PRO A 25 -15.31 -5.28 -5.36
CA PRO A 25 -15.27 -5.30 -3.90
C PRO A 25 -16.29 -6.27 -3.27
N GLY A 26 -17.46 -6.44 -3.89
CA GLY A 26 -18.47 -7.40 -3.42
C GLY A 26 -18.04 -8.86 -3.57
N GLU A 27 -17.34 -9.20 -4.66
CA GLU A 27 -16.78 -10.54 -4.86
C GLU A 27 -15.64 -10.82 -3.90
N TRP A 28 -14.76 -9.83 -3.66
CA TRP A 28 -13.71 -9.94 -2.65
C TRP A 28 -14.29 -10.24 -1.27
N ARG A 29 -15.29 -9.48 -0.81
CA ARG A 29 -15.91 -9.68 0.52
C ARG A 29 -16.43 -11.11 0.73
N LYS A 30 -17.01 -11.74 -0.31
CA LYS A 30 -17.48 -13.14 -0.23
C LYS A 30 -16.34 -14.14 0.01
N LEU A 31 -15.14 -13.83 -0.46
CA LEU A 31 -13.97 -14.69 -0.35
C LEU A 31 -13.17 -14.47 0.95
N LEU A 32 -13.42 -13.38 1.68
CA LEU A 32 -12.65 -13.00 2.87
C LEU A 32 -13.31 -13.42 4.19
N ALA A 33 -14.28 -14.34 4.13
CA ALA A 33 -15.01 -14.84 5.30
C ALA A 33 -14.16 -15.72 6.23
N GLU A 34 -13.08 -16.31 5.72
CA GLU A 34 -12.22 -17.21 6.49
C GLU A 34 -11.05 -16.48 7.15
N THR A 35 -10.49 -17.11 8.20
CA THR A 35 -9.30 -16.61 8.90
C THR A 35 -8.03 -16.96 8.14
N GLY A 36 -7.07 -16.04 8.17
CA GLY A 36 -5.76 -16.21 7.54
C GLY A 36 -4.66 -16.62 8.52
N ASN A 37 -3.45 -16.81 7.97
CA ASN A 37 -2.22 -17.03 8.70
C ASN A 37 -1.40 -15.73 8.77
N ALA A 38 -1.25 -15.18 9.97
CA ALA A 38 -0.55 -13.92 10.19
C ALA A 38 0.93 -13.93 9.74
N ALA A 39 1.64 -15.05 9.90
CA ALA A 39 3.03 -15.16 9.45
C ALA A 39 3.14 -15.17 7.91
N ALA A 40 2.14 -15.74 7.22
CA ALA A 40 2.03 -15.63 5.78
C ALA A 40 1.67 -14.20 5.35
N GLY A 41 0.78 -13.53 6.10
CA GLY A 41 0.39 -12.15 5.84
C GLY A 41 1.53 -11.15 5.99
N GLU A 42 2.43 -11.36 6.95
CA GLU A 42 3.65 -10.56 7.06
C GLU A 42 4.49 -10.68 5.78
N ARG A 43 4.65 -11.89 5.24
CA ARG A 43 5.38 -12.10 3.99
C ARG A 43 4.70 -11.37 2.83
N VAL A 44 3.36 -11.44 2.72
CA VAL A 44 2.60 -10.70 1.70
C VAL A 44 2.83 -9.19 1.83
N PHE A 45 2.76 -8.65 3.04
CA PHE A 45 2.94 -7.22 3.32
C PHE A 45 4.31 -6.70 2.85
N PHE A 46 5.37 -7.46 3.11
CA PHE A 46 6.75 -7.09 2.78
C PHE A 46 7.26 -7.67 1.46
N HIS A 47 6.43 -8.37 0.68
CA HIS A 47 6.89 -9.01 -0.56
C HIS A 47 7.23 -7.96 -1.63
N PRO A 48 8.46 -7.95 -2.19
CA PRO A 48 8.87 -6.96 -3.19
C PRO A 48 8.01 -6.96 -4.47
N ASN A 49 7.51 -8.15 -4.85
CA ASN A 49 6.65 -8.37 -6.00
C ASN A 49 5.17 -8.58 -5.63
N GLY A 50 4.79 -8.30 -4.38
CA GLY A 50 3.42 -8.47 -3.89
C GLY A 50 2.57 -7.19 -4.01
N PRO A 51 1.60 -6.98 -3.11
CA PRO A 51 0.75 -5.79 -3.12
C PRO A 51 1.53 -4.48 -2.87
N GLY A 52 2.74 -4.55 -2.30
CA GLY A 52 3.60 -3.38 -2.09
C GLY A 52 3.23 -2.54 -0.87
N CYS A 53 2.51 -3.11 0.10
CA CYS A 53 2.06 -2.41 1.31
C CYS A 53 3.24 -1.71 2.04
N TYR A 54 4.38 -2.40 2.17
CA TYR A 54 5.56 -1.86 2.85
C TYR A 54 6.15 -0.60 2.18
N LYS A 55 5.87 -0.34 0.91
CA LYS A 55 6.36 0.84 0.18
C LYS A 55 5.74 2.13 0.68
N CYS A 56 4.57 2.05 1.30
CA CYS A 56 3.85 3.21 1.82
C CYS A 56 3.60 3.12 3.32
N HIS A 57 3.47 1.91 3.87
CA HIS A 57 3.13 1.70 5.27
C HIS A 57 4.27 1.10 6.07
N ARG A 58 4.30 1.48 7.34
CA ARG A 58 5.27 1.01 8.32
C ARG A 58 4.61 0.06 9.32
N VAL A 59 5.37 -0.95 9.75
CA VAL A 59 5.05 -1.79 10.92
C VAL A 59 6.34 -1.99 11.70
N GLU A 60 6.35 -1.67 12.99
CA GLU A 60 7.50 -1.84 13.87
C GLU A 60 8.78 -1.26 13.27
N SER A 61 8.68 -0.01 12.77
CA SER A 61 9.78 0.71 12.10
C SER A 61 10.24 0.13 10.75
N ARG A 62 9.64 -0.95 10.24
CA ARG A 62 9.93 -1.53 8.91
C ARG A 62 8.95 -1.03 7.86
N GLY A 63 9.46 -0.63 6.70
CA GLY A 63 8.68 0.00 5.62
C GLY A 63 8.85 1.51 5.58
N TYR A 64 7.96 2.20 4.89
CA TYR A 64 8.01 3.66 4.70
C TYR A 64 6.83 4.36 5.35
N ALA A 65 6.97 5.67 5.57
CA ALA A 65 5.97 6.52 6.23
C ALA A 65 5.30 7.47 5.23
N VAL A 66 4.70 6.90 4.18
CA VAL A 66 3.88 7.65 3.21
C VAL A 66 2.41 7.65 3.65
N GLY A 67 1.91 6.47 4.00
CA GLY A 67 0.61 6.25 4.61
C GLY A 67 0.71 6.05 6.13
N PRO A 68 -0.41 5.75 6.79
CA PRO A 68 -0.45 5.53 8.22
C PRO A 68 0.47 4.41 8.70
N ASP A 69 1.02 4.58 9.90
CA ASP A 69 1.75 3.52 10.60
C ASP A 69 0.75 2.44 11.04
N LEU A 70 0.99 1.20 10.63
CA LEU A 70 0.10 0.07 10.85
C LEU A 70 0.52 -0.82 12.03
N THR A 71 1.52 -0.39 12.81
CA THR A 71 2.05 -1.14 13.97
C THR A 71 0.96 -1.57 14.96
N PHE A 72 -0.08 -0.76 15.12
CA PHE A 72 -1.19 -1.01 16.06
C PHE A 72 -2.56 -1.04 15.37
N ILE A 73 -2.61 -1.25 14.06
CA ILE A 73 -3.86 -1.07 13.30
C ILE A 73 -4.98 -2.01 13.74
N GLY A 74 -4.64 -3.22 14.22
CA GLY A 74 -5.59 -4.21 14.73
C GLY A 74 -6.24 -3.82 16.08
N ARG A 75 -5.72 -2.81 16.78
CA ARG A 75 -6.44 -2.15 17.91
C ARG A 75 -7.43 -1.09 17.44
N SER A 76 -7.14 -0.45 16.30
CA SER A 76 -7.85 0.75 15.85
C SER A 76 -8.99 0.45 14.88
N LEU A 77 -8.83 -0.55 14.01
CA LEU A 77 -9.81 -0.88 12.97
C LEU A 77 -10.34 -2.31 13.12
N SER A 78 -11.64 -2.48 12.85
CA SER A 78 -12.24 -3.80 12.67
C SER A 78 -11.77 -4.44 11.36
N ARG A 79 -11.98 -5.75 11.24
CA ARG A 79 -11.70 -6.49 10.00
C ARG A 79 -12.40 -5.88 8.80
N GLU A 80 -13.68 -5.52 8.94
CA GLU A 80 -14.49 -4.94 7.88
C GLU A 80 -13.93 -3.58 7.46
N LYS A 81 -13.48 -2.76 8.41
CA LYS A 81 -12.84 -1.48 8.11
C LYS A 81 -11.49 -1.69 7.41
N LEU A 82 -10.69 -2.68 7.78
CA LEU A 82 -9.46 -3.03 7.06
C LEU A 82 -9.76 -3.47 5.62
N ILE A 83 -10.78 -4.30 5.42
CA ILE A 83 -11.22 -4.75 4.09
C ILE A 83 -11.66 -3.55 3.25
N ASP A 84 -12.50 -2.68 3.81
CA ASP A 84 -12.98 -1.47 3.13
C ASP A 84 -11.83 -0.54 2.75
N SER A 85 -10.87 -0.29 3.67
CA SER A 85 -9.70 0.54 3.37
C SER A 85 -8.80 -0.03 2.28
N ILE A 86 -8.72 -1.36 2.15
CA ILE A 86 -7.89 -2.01 1.12
C ILE A 86 -8.60 -2.09 -0.23
N LEU A 87 -9.91 -2.34 -0.24
CA LEU A 87 -10.70 -2.49 -1.46
C LEU A 87 -11.16 -1.15 -2.05
N GLU A 88 -11.36 -0.15 -1.21
CA GLU A 88 -11.91 1.15 -1.57
C GLU A 88 -11.13 2.27 -0.85
N PRO A 89 -9.81 2.43 -1.11
CA PRO A 89 -8.96 3.33 -0.34
C PRO A 89 -9.35 4.81 -0.48
N SER A 90 -10.05 5.19 -1.55
CA SER A 90 -10.56 6.54 -1.77
C SER A 90 -11.89 6.84 -1.03
N LYS A 91 -12.53 5.84 -0.40
CA LYS A 91 -13.81 6.00 0.30
C LYS A 91 -13.70 6.86 1.56
N GLU A 92 -12.57 6.77 2.25
CA GLU A 92 -12.30 7.50 3.48
C GLU A 92 -10.81 7.85 3.53
N ILE A 93 -10.47 9.12 3.29
CA ILE A 93 -9.08 9.63 3.29
C ILE A 93 -8.93 10.57 4.49
N ALA A 94 -8.09 10.20 5.46
CA ALA A 94 -7.81 11.09 6.58
C ALA A 94 -7.07 12.36 6.09
N PRO A 95 -7.36 13.56 6.63
CA PRO A 95 -6.80 14.82 6.14
C PRO A 95 -5.27 14.83 6.02
N MET A 96 -4.57 14.17 6.93
CA MET A 96 -3.11 14.06 6.95
C MET A 96 -2.51 13.24 5.80
N PHE A 97 -3.33 12.44 5.09
CA PHE A 97 -2.92 11.64 3.93
C PHE A 97 -3.56 12.15 2.63
N THR A 98 -4.01 13.41 2.61
CA THR A 98 -4.58 14.05 1.42
C THR A 98 -3.62 13.92 0.24
N THR A 99 -4.15 13.47 -0.89
CA THR A 99 -3.42 13.46 -2.16
C THR A 99 -3.51 14.84 -2.80
N TRP A 100 -2.37 15.35 -3.25
CA TRP A 100 -2.22 16.63 -3.91
C TRP A 100 -1.83 16.43 -5.37
N ARG A 101 -2.48 17.17 -6.26
CA ARG A 101 -1.98 17.46 -7.61
C ARG A 101 -1.23 18.78 -7.54
N ILE A 102 0.05 18.76 -7.89
CA ILE A 102 0.96 19.91 -7.88
C ILE A 102 1.40 20.19 -9.31
N LEU A 103 1.15 21.41 -9.78
CA LEU A 103 1.73 21.95 -11.00
C LEU A 103 2.97 22.75 -10.61
N THR A 104 4.11 22.44 -11.23
CA THR A 104 5.35 23.20 -11.04
C THR A 104 5.51 24.27 -12.12
N GLN A 105 6.27 25.32 -11.81
CA GLN A 105 6.51 26.46 -12.71
C GLN A 105 7.15 26.08 -14.06
N ASP A 106 7.75 24.89 -14.16
CA ASP A 106 8.30 24.34 -15.41
C ASP A 106 7.30 23.47 -16.18
N GLY A 107 6.02 23.51 -15.81
CA GLY A 107 4.91 22.82 -16.47
C GLY A 107 4.80 21.33 -16.14
N ARG A 108 5.55 20.80 -15.16
CA ARG A 108 5.43 19.39 -14.75
C ARG A 108 4.33 19.22 -13.71
N GLU A 109 3.59 18.12 -13.84
CA GLU A 109 2.61 17.72 -12.84
C GLU A 109 3.19 16.63 -11.92
N ARG A 110 2.91 16.74 -10.63
CA ARG A 110 3.20 15.73 -9.61
C ARG A 110 1.92 15.40 -8.86
N VAL A 111 1.67 14.11 -8.66
CA VAL A 111 0.53 13.63 -7.85
C VAL A 111 1.08 12.80 -6.71
N GLY A 112 0.67 13.13 -5.48
CA GLY A 112 1.21 12.47 -4.30
C GLY A 112 0.75 13.07 -2.99
N THR A 113 1.10 12.40 -1.90
CA THR A 113 0.85 12.89 -0.53
C THR A 113 2.06 13.71 -0.06
N ILE A 114 1.80 14.85 0.58
CA ILE A 114 2.87 15.64 1.20
C ILE A 114 3.29 14.94 2.48
N VAL A 115 4.52 14.42 2.52
CA VAL A 115 5.07 13.66 3.65
C VAL A 115 5.99 14.51 4.54
N GLY A 116 6.20 15.77 4.17
CA GLY A 116 6.85 16.74 5.03
C GLY A 116 7.07 18.08 4.35
N GLU A 117 7.06 19.13 5.15
CA GLU A 117 7.48 20.48 4.76
C GLU A 117 8.52 20.95 5.79
N THR A 118 9.63 21.51 5.31
CA THR A 118 10.74 21.96 6.15
C THR A 118 10.80 23.49 6.24
N HIS A 119 11.54 24.00 7.22
CA HIS A 119 11.69 25.44 7.46
C HIS A 119 12.34 26.18 6.28
N ASP A 120 13.22 25.51 5.52
CA ASP A 120 13.83 26.02 4.29
C ASP A 120 12.90 25.89 3.07
N SER A 121 11.58 25.78 3.28
CA SER A 121 10.57 25.73 2.23
C SER A 121 10.68 24.55 1.27
N MET A 122 11.29 23.44 1.67
CA MET A 122 11.25 22.20 0.89
C MET A 122 9.96 21.44 1.21
N VAL A 123 9.26 21.04 0.15
CA VAL A 123 8.08 20.18 0.18
C VAL A 123 8.49 18.80 -0.31
N MET A 124 8.25 17.78 0.50
CA MET A 124 8.47 16.38 0.16
C MET A 124 7.12 15.75 -0.23
N ILE A 125 7.02 15.27 -1.46
CA ILE A 125 5.81 14.64 -2.01
C ILE A 125 6.12 13.19 -2.36
N ALA A 126 5.29 12.26 -1.88
CA ALA A 126 5.40 10.83 -2.14
C ALA A 126 4.35 10.38 -3.15
N ASP A 127 4.77 9.67 -4.21
CA ASP A 127 3.87 9.12 -5.23
C ASP A 127 3.29 7.73 -4.82
N ALA A 128 2.41 7.18 -5.66
CA ALA A 128 1.77 5.87 -5.44
C ALA A 128 2.75 4.69 -5.51
N GLN A 129 3.99 4.91 -5.95
CA GLN A 129 5.05 3.93 -5.98
C GLN A 129 5.95 4.02 -4.72
N GLY A 130 5.71 5.03 -3.87
CA GLY A 130 6.50 5.30 -2.66
C GLY A 130 7.74 6.17 -2.92
N ASN A 131 7.90 6.73 -4.13
CA ASN A 131 9.04 7.60 -4.42
C ASN A 131 8.79 8.98 -3.85
N VAL A 132 9.79 9.54 -3.16
CA VAL A 132 9.72 10.89 -2.60
C VAL A 132 10.46 11.87 -3.50
N ALA A 133 9.73 12.80 -4.08
CA ALA A 133 10.30 13.97 -4.75
C ALA A 133 10.41 15.14 -3.77
N LYS A 134 11.46 15.93 -3.91
CA LYS A 134 11.68 17.17 -3.16
C LYS A 134 11.47 18.35 -4.09
N LEU A 135 10.59 19.27 -3.72
CA LEU A 135 10.29 20.48 -4.46
C LEU A 135 10.52 21.67 -3.54
N HIS A 136 11.20 22.70 -4.02
CA HIS A 136 11.20 23.97 -3.31
C HIS A 136 9.81 24.61 -3.47
N ARG A 137 9.28 25.24 -2.42
CA ARG A 137 7.94 25.85 -2.46
C ARG A 137 7.79 26.87 -3.58
N THR A 138 8.85 27.59 -3.92
CA THR A 138 8.85 28.56 -5.03
C THR A 138 8.75 27.90 -6.40
N ALA A 139 9.02 26.60 -6.53
CA ALA A 139 8.84 25.86 -7.78
C ALA A 139 7.40 25.39 -7.97
N ILE A 140 6.54 25.52 -6.96
CA ILE A 140 5.12 25.15 -7.01
C ILE A 140 4.33 26.35 -7.53
N GLU A 141 3.66 26.15 -8.66
CA GLU A 141 2.74 27.13 -9.26
C GLU A 141 1.35 26.97 -8.64
N GLU A 142 0.82 25.75 -8.64
CA GLU A 142 -0.47 25.43 -8.07
C GLU A 142 -0.44 24.12 -7.30
N ARG A 143 -1.29 24.00 -6.27
CA ARG A 143 -1.58 22.74 -5.61
C ARG A 143 -3.08 22.62 -5.31
N HIS A 144 -3.66 21.48 -5.66
CA HIS A 144 -5.08 21.19 -5.43
C HIS A 144 -5.23 19.81 -4.80
N ALA A 145 -6.09 19.71 -3.79
CA ALA A 145 -6.45 18.43 -3.20
C ALA A 145 -7.31 17.64 -4.18
N VAL A 146 -7.07 16.33 -4.30
CA VAL A 146 -7.88 15.43 -5.13
C VAL A 146 -8.59 14.39 -4.26
N PRO A 147 -9.83 14.01 -4.56
CA PRO A 147 -10.62 13.07 -3.77
C PRO A 147 -10.24 11.59 -4.05
N ILE A 148 -8.99 11.35 -4.41
CA ILE A 148 -8.46 10.01 -4.77
C ILE A 148 -7.30 9.72 -3.83
N SER A 149 -7.27 8.54 -3.23
CA SER A 149 -6.20 8.11 -2.34
C SER A 149 -4.90 7.87 -3.11
N ILE A 150 -3.76 8.08 -2.45
CA ILE A 150 -2.46 7.68 -3.00
C ILE A 150 -2.27 6.17 -2.96
N MET A 151 -3.03 5.47 -2.11
CA MET A 151 -3.08 4.01 -2.10
C MET A 151 -3.83 3.52 -3.35
N PRO A 152 -3.21 2.66 -4.19
CA PRO A 152 -3.84 2.23 -5.43
C PRO A 152 -5.14 1.44 -5.21
N ASP A 153 -6.20 1.80 -5.93
CA ASP A 153 -7.48 1.08 -5.92
C ASP A 153 -7.36 -0.38 -6.42
N ASP A 154 -6.28 -0.72 -7.13
CA ASP A 154 -6.03 -2.05 -7.71
C ASP A 154 -5.14 -2.94 -6.83
N VAL A 155 -4.78 -2.52 -5.62
CA VAL A 155 -3.83 -3.25 -4.75
C VAL A 155 -4.30 -4.67 -4.44
N ALA A 156 -5.61 -4.86 -4.23
CA ALA A 156 -6.20 -6.17 -3.98
C ALA A 156 -6.01 -7.14 -5.15
N ASN A 157 -5.94 -6.62 -6.38
CA ASN A 157 -5.82 -7.42 -7.60
C ASN A 157 -4.42 -8.02 -7.78
N ARG A 158 -3.46 -7.61 -6.95
CA ARG A 158 -2.09 -8.15 -6.86
C ARG A 158 -1.97 -9.30 -5.87
N MET A 159 -3.08 -9.72 -5.29
CA MET A 159 -3.16 -10.82 -4.34
C MET A 159 -4.14 -11.88 -4.83
N THR A 160 -3.90 -13.11 -4.41
CA THR A 160 -4.91 -14.15 -4.37
C THR A 160 -5.86 -13.95 -3.17
N PRO A 161 -7.05 -14.57 -3.18
CA PRO A 161 -7.93 -14.60 -2.00
C PRO A 161 -7.22 -15.05 -0.72
N LYS A 162 -6.37 -16.07 -0.82
CA LYS A 162 -5.61 -16.58 0.32
C LYS A 162 -4.61 -15.56 0.85
N GLU A 163 -3.85 -14.90 -0.03
CA GLU A 163 -2.89 -13.87 0.37
C GLU A 163 -3.56 -12.67 1.04
N PHE A 164 -4.75 -12.29 0.58
CA PHE A 164 -5.50 -11.22 1.22
C PHE A 164 -6.04 -11.66 2.59
N GLN A 165 -6.60 -12.87 2.73
CA GLN A 165 -6.97 -13.40 4.05
C GLN A 165 -5.77 -13.42 5.02
N ASP A 166 -4.61 -13.85 4.53
CA ASP A 166 -3.36 -13.89 5.31
C ASP A 166 -2.91 -12.48 5.72
N LEU A 167 -2.93 -11.53 4.79
CA LEU A 167 -2.65 -10.13 5.06
C LEU A 167 -3.59 -9.56 6.14
N LEU A 168 -4.89 -9.85 6.06
CA LEU A 168 -5.86 -9.42 7.08
C LEU A 168 -5.50 -10.00 8.45
N ALA A 169 -5.21 -11.30 8.54
CA ALA A 169 -4.80 -11.93 9.80
C ALA A 169 -3.53 -11.30 10.38
N TYR A 170 -2.58 -10.89 9.52
CA TYR A 170 -1.40 -10.15 9.96
C TYR A 170 -1.76 -8.78 10.53
N LEU A 171 -2.56 -7.98 9.82
CA LEU A 171 -2.99 -6.64 10.27
C LEU A 171 -3.84 -6.71 11.55
N GLU A 172 -4.75 -7.68 11.66
CA GLU A 172 -5.55 -7.93 12.87
C GLU A 172 -4.70 -8.33 14.07
N SER A 173 -3.55 -8.99 13.84
CA SER A 173 -2.60 -9.34 14.90
C SER A 173 -1.78 -8.15 15.41
N ARG A 174 -1.78 -7.02 14.70
CA ARG A 174 -1.06 -5.80 15.09
C ARG A 174 -1.80 -5.07 16.20
N LYS A 175 -1.65 -5.61 17.41
CA LYS A 175 -2.27 -5.09 18.64
C LYS A 175 -1.26 -4.78 19.72
#